data_AF-A0A1H7D7Z5-F1
#
_entry.id   AF-A0A1H7D7Z5-F1
#
_cell.length_a   1.000
_cell.length_b   1.000
_cell.length_c   1.000
_cell.angle_alpha   90.00
_cell.angle_beta   90.00
_cell.angle_gamma   90.00
#
_symmetry.space_group_name_H-M   'P 1'
#
loop_
_entity.id
_entity.type
_entity.pdbx_description
1 polymer ?
#
loop_
_entity_poly.entity_id
_entity_poly.type
_entity_poly.pdbx_seq_one_letter_code
_entity_poly.pdbx_strand_id
1 'polypeptide(L)' 'MSDKVDPREDSETPRGPGGDTLPGREKADPRTGGAQPQERVEDRPNVGTVTPEDYPEKDRDAARP' A
#
# COMPACT_ATOMS: atom_id res chain seq x y z
N MET A 1 6.94 -24.48 19.75
CA MET A 1 6.18 -23.49 18.94
C MET A 1 5.71 -24.27 17.72
N SER A 2 4.40 -24.46 17.56
CA SER A 2 3.86 -25.26 16.46
C SER A 2 3.98 -24.47 15.16
N ASP A 3 4.82 -24.91 14.24
CA ASP A 3 4.80 -24.50 12.84
C ASP A 3 3.43 -24.86 12.24
N LYS A 4 2.55 -23.87 12.11
CA LYS A 4 1.37 -24.00 11.27
C LYS A 4 1.84 -23.84 9.82
N VAL A 5 2.11 -24.95 9.15
CA VAL A 5 2.22 -24.96 7.70
C VAL A 5 0.83 -24.64 7.17
N ASP A 6 0.67 -23.45 6.59
CA ASP A 6 -0.58 -23.06 5.94
C ASP A 6 -0.69 -23.84 4.62
N PRO A 7 -1.74 -24.66 4.42
CA PRO A 7 -1.88 -25.49 3.21
C PRO A 7 -2.03 -24.69 1.91
N ARG A 8 -2.08 -23.35 1.99
CA ARG A 8 -2.11 -22.43 0.85
C ARG A 8 -0.72 -22.11 0.26
N GLU A 9 0.36 -22.44 0.96
CA GLU A 9 1.74 -22.17 0.52
C GLU A 9 2.22 -23.14 -0.59
N ASP A 10 1.51 -24.26 -0.81
CA ASP A 10 1.90 -25.33 -1.74
C ASP A 10 0.95 -25.56 -2.92
N SER A 11 -0.07 -24.71 -3.12
CA SER A 11 -1.02 -24.90 -4.22
C SER A 11 -0.50 -24.37 -5.55
N GLU A 12 -0.55 -25.18 -6.61
CA GLU A 12 -0.29 -24.76 -8.00
C GLU A 12 -1.19 -23.58 -8.42
N THR A 13 -0.65 -22.64 -9.20
CA THR A 13 -1.40 -21.50 -9.75
C THR A 13 -2.60 -21.98 -10.58
N PRO A 14 -3.84 -21.56 -10.26
CA PRO A 14 -5.05 -21.95 -10.97
C PRO A 14 -4.98 -21.64 -12.46
N ARG A 15 -5.52 -22.54 -13.27
CA ARG A 15 -5.64 -22.36 -14.72
C ARG A 15 -7.05 -21.98 -15.12
N GLY A 16 -7.15 -21.02 -16.03
CA GLY A 16 -8.40 -20.63 -16.65
C GLY A 16 -8.87 -21.66 -17.70
N PRO A 17 -10.08 -21.48 -18.27
CA PRO A 17 -10.66 -22.39 -19.24
C PRO A 17 -9.81 -22.59 -20.52
N GLY A 18 -9.02 -21.58 -20.89
CA GLY A 18 -8.07 -21.63 -22.01
C GLY A 18 -6.68 -22.15 -21.65
N GLY A 19 -6.45 -22.53 -20.38
CA GLY A 19 -5.12 -22.91 -19.88
C GLY A 19 -4.24 -21.73 -19.42
N ASP A 20 -4.76 -20.50 -19.48
CA ASP A 20 -4.07 -19.31 -18.98
C ASP A 20 -3.87 -19.36 -17.46
N THR A 21 -2.81 -18.76 -16.94
CA THR A 21 -2.59 -18.62 -15.49
C THR A 21 -3.53 -17.55 -14.91
N LEU A 22 -4.27 -17.86 -13.85
CA LEU A 22 -5.10 -16.90 -13.12
C LEU A 22 -4.33 -16.30 -11.94
N PRO A 23 -4.50 -14.99 -11.66
CA PRO A 23 -3.87 -14.36 -10.51
C PRO A 23 -4.51 -14.81 -9.19
N GLY A 24 -3.72 -14.84 -8.11
CA GLY A 24 -4.23 -14.93 -6.74
C GLY A 24 -3.96 -16.23 -6.00
N ARG A 25 -3.06 -17.09 -6.51
CA ARG A 25 -2.47 -18.22 -5.75
C ARG A 25 -1.02 -18.51 -6.13
N GLU A 26 -0.33 -17.57 -6.76
CA GLU A 26 1.10 -17.70 -6.94
C GLU A 26 1.77 -17.85 -5.58
N LYS A 27 2.72 -18.80 -5.46
CA LYS A 27 3.61 -18.84 -4.30
C LYS A 27 4.21 -17.44 -4.14
N ALA A 28 4.03 -16.84 -2.97
CA ALA A 28 4.67 -15.56 -2.67
C ALA A 28 6.16 -15.69 -3.00
N ASP A 29 6.72 -14.75 -3.77
CA ASP A 29 8.16 -14.77 -4.03
C ASP A 29 8.86 -14.69 -2.66
N PRO A 30 9.69 -15.68 -2.29
CA PRO A 30 10.36 -15.67 -0.99
C PRO A 30 11.30 -14.47 -0.83
N ARG A 31 11.66 -13.79 -1.93
CA ARG A 31 12.41 -12.53 -1.91
C ARG A 31 11.55 -11.33 -1.53
N THR A 32 10.22 -11.44 -1.64
CA THR A 32 9.27 -10.42 -1.21
C THR A 32 8.66 -10.82 0.13
N GLY A 33 9.36 -10.46 1.21
CA GLY A 33 8.89 -10.66 2.59
C GLY A 33 7.71 -9.73 2.92
N GLY A 34 6.54 -9.98 2.33
CA GLY A 34 5.33 -9.19 2.55
C GLY A 34 5.46 -7.69 2.23
N ALA A 35 4.38 -6.95 2.49
CA ALA A 35 4.45 -5.49 2.54
C ALA A 35 4.99 -5.06 3.90
N GLN A 36 5.84 -4.04 3.93
CA GLN A 36 6.19 -3.36 5.18
C GLN A 36 4.93 -2.77 5.83
N PRO A 37 4.83 -2.75 7.17
CA PRO A 37 3.73 -2.07 7.84
C PRO A 37 3.74 -0.59 7.47
N GLN A 38 2.56 0.00 7.39
CA GLN A 38 2.43 1.45 7.21
C GLN A 38 3.08 2.16 8.40
N GLU A 39 3.88 3.21 8.13
CA GLU A 39 4.40 4.08 9.19
C GLU A 39 3.26 4.73 9.97
N ARG A 40 3.48 4.98 11.27
CA ARG A 40 2.50 5.71 12.07
C ARG A 40 2.35 7.13 11.57
N VAL A 41 1.16 7.68 11.71
CA VAL A 41 0.84 9.04 11.22
C VAL A 41 1.80 10.08 11.81
N GLU A 42 2.16 9.92 13.08
CA GLU A 42 3.02 10.80 13.85
C GLU A 42 4.49 10.73 13.43
N ASP A 43 4.92 9.62 12.83
CA ASP A 43 6.30 9.39 12.41
C ASP A 43 6.57 9.87 10.98
N ARG A 44 5.51 10.14 10.20
CA ARG A 44 5.63 10.60 8.81
C ARG A 44 6.09 12.06 8.76
N PRO A 45 7.02 12.43 7.86
CA PRO A 45 7.39 13.82 7.67
C PRO A 45 6.16 14.61 7.20
N ASN A 46 5.80 15.65 7.95
CA ASN A 46 4.74 16.56 7.56
C ASN A 46 5.22 17.42 6.38
N VAL A 47 4.80 17.07 5.17
CA VAL A 47 5.09 17.83 3.96
C VAL A 47 4.01 18.90 3.76
N GLY A 48 4.39 20.17 3.90
CA GLY A 48 3.50 21.32 3.72
C GLY A 48 3.12 21.99 5.04
N THR A 49 4.02 22.82 5.56
CA THR A 49 3.77 23.67 6.73
C THR A 49 3.32 25.07 6.32
N VAL A 50 2.61 25.21 5.19
CA VAL A 50 2.11 26.52 4.77
C VAL A 50 0.86 26.86 5.56
N THR A 51 0.94 27.95 6.29
CA THR A 51 -0.22 28.60 6.92
C THR A 51 -0.95 29.42 5.86
N PRO A 52 -2.24 29.74 6.06
CA PRO A 52 -2.94 30.67 5.19
C PRO A 52 -2.17 31.98 5.01
N GLU A 53 -1.51 32.48 6.07
CA GLU A 53 -0.71 33.71 6.07
C GLU A 53 0.51 33.66 5.14
N ASP A 54 1.02 32.48 4.80
CA ASP A 54 2.14 32.31 3.88
C ASP A 54 1.75 32.54 2.41
N TYR A 55 0.44 32.61 2.10
CA TYR A 55 -0.04 32.92 0.76
C TYR A 55 -0.12 34.43 0.50
N PRO A 56 0.11 34.88 -0.76
CA PRO A 56 -0.13 36.26 -1.16
C PRO A 56 -1.53 36.73 -0.78
N GLU A 57 -1.66 38.00 -0.35
CA GLU A 57 -2.94 38.59 0.10
C GLU A 57 -4.05 38.46 -0.95
N LYS A 58 -3.72 38.65 -2.23
CA LYS A 58 -4.66 38.50 -3.35
C LYS A 58 -5.25 37.09 -3.43
N ASP A 59 -4.45 36.07 -3.14
CA ASP A 59 -4.88 34.67 -3.20
C ASP A 59 -5.71 34.30 -1.97
N ARG A 60 -5.39 34.90 -0.80
CA ARG A 60 -6.18 34.77 0.43
C ARG A 60 -7.58 35.37 0.28
N ASP A 61 -7.68 36.55 -0.31
CA ASP A 61 -8.98 37.22 -0.50
C ASP A 61 -9.87 36.52 -1.52
N ALA A 62 -9.27 35.96 -2.58
CA ALA A 62 -10.01 35.18 -3.58
C ALA A 62 -10.57 33.86 -3.04
N ALA A 63 -10.00 33.32 -1.96
CA ALA A 63 -10.42 32.07 -1.33
C ALA A 63 -11.49 32.24 -0.22
N ARG A 64 -11.87 33.48 0.12
CA ARG A 64 -12.93 33.74 1.13
C ARG A 64 -14.32 33.42 0.55
N PRO A 65 -15.20 32.74 1.32
CA PRO A 65 -16.54 32.33 0.88
C PRO A 65 -17.53 33.49 0.75
#